data_AF-A0A429ZVH9-F1
#
_entry.id   AF-A0A429ZVH9-F1
#
_cell.length_a   1.000
_cell.length_b   1.000
_cell.length_c   1.000
_cell.angle_alpha   90.00
_cell.angle_beta   90.00
_cell.angle_gamma   90.00
#
_symmetry.space_group_name_H-M   'P 1'
#
loop_
_entity.id
_entity.type
_entity.pdbx_description
1 polymer ?
#
loop_
_entity_poly.entity_id
_entity_poly.type
_entity_poly.pdbx_seq_one_letter_code
_entity_poly.pdbx_strand_id
1 'polypeptide(L)' 'MATITVRVTDEEKAFLDQMAAFEGKSLSELLKTKTLASLEDAYDAHVGDMAYEEYLKNPKTRPLSDLMTEYGVET' A
#
# COMPACT_ATOMS: atom_id res chain seq x y z
N MET A 1 -7.47 23.73 -1.90
CA MET A 1 -7.32 22.56 -2.81
C MET A 1 -6.00 22.68 -3.52
N ALA A 2 -5.24 21.59 -3.60
CA ALA A 2 -4.02 21.53 -4.41
C ALA A 2 -4.33 20.89 -5.76
N THR A 3 -3.71 21.38 -6.83
CA THR A 3 -3.90 20.86 -8.19
C THR A 3 -2.61 20.21 -8.66
N ILE A 4 -2.73 19.00 -9.23
CA ILE A 4 -1.62 18.28 -9.86
C ILE A 4 -1.94 18.19 -11.35
N THR A 5 -0.97 18.57 -12.19
CA THR A 5 -1.06 18.42 -13.64
C THR A 5 -0.08 17.35 -14.09
N VAL A 6 -0.58 16.31 -14.75
CA VAL A 6 0.22 15.23 -15.31
C VAL A 6 0.15 15.32 -16.83
N ARG A 7 1.31 15.31 -17.50
CA ARG A 7 1.38 15.19 -18.96
C ARG A 7 1.45 13.71 -19.31
N VAL A 8 0.62 13.31 -20.26
CA VAL A 8 0.49 11.95 -20.79
C VAL A 8 0.36 12.03 -22.31
N THR A 9 0.63 10.94 -23.01
CA THR A 9 0.29 10.81 -24.43
C THR A 9 -1.22 10.63 -24.62
N ASP A 10 -1.69 10.76 -25.85
CA ASP A 10 -3.10 10.54 -26.17
C ASP A 10 -3.50 9.07 -25.94
N GLU A 11 -2.59 8.12 -26.20
CA GLU A 11 -2.82 6.69 -25.95
C GLU A 11 -2.91 6.38 -24.45
N GLU A 12 -1.99 6.94 -23.65
CA GLU A 12 -2.00 6.78 -22.19
C GLU A 12 -3.28 7.36 -21.58
N LYS A 13 -3.71 8.53 -22.05
CA LYS A 13 -4.97 9.13 -21.62
C LYS A 13 -6.17 8.25 -21.95
N ALA A 14 -6.26 7.77 -23.19
CA ALA A 14 -7.36 6.91 -23.61
C ALA A 14 -7.42 5.62 -22.78
N PHE A 15 -6.27 5.02 -22.48
CA PHE A 15 -6.19 3.85 -21.60
C PHE A 15 -6.68 4.18 -20.18
N LEU A 16 -6.18 5.26 -19.57
CA LEU A 16 -6.58 5.66 -18.22
C LEU A 16 -8.07 5.98 -18.10
N ASP A 17 -8.65 6.64 -19.12
CA ASP A 17 -10.08 6.93 -19.17
C ASP A 17 -10.91 5.62 -19.22
N GLN A 18 -10.47 4.63 -20.02
CA GLN A 18 -11.11 3.32 -20.05
C GLN A 18 -11.00 2.58 -18.71
N MET A 19 -9.85 2.65 -18.04
CA MET A 19 -9.67 2.04 -16.72
C MET A 19 -10.50 2.72 -15.64
N ALA A 20 -10.64 4.05 -15.70
CA ALA A 20 -11.48 4.80 -14.78
C ALA A 20 -12.96 4.39 -14.95
N ALA A 21 -13.43 4.28 -16.20
CA ALA A 21 -14.77 3.79 -16.51
C ALA A 21 -14.97 2.33 -16.06
N PHE A 22 -13.98 1.47 -16.27
CA PHE A 22 -14.01 0.07 -15.84
C PHE A 22 -14.15 -0.07 -14.31
N GLU A 23 -13.45 0.77 -13.54
CA GLU A 23 -13.56 0.80 -12.08
C GLU A 23 -14.75 1.62 -11.56
N GLY A 24 -15.53 2.26 -12.43
CA GLY A 24 -16.65 3.12 -12.05
C GLY A 24 -16.23 4.38 -11.30
N LYS A 25 -15.01 4.89 -11.54
CA LYS A 25 -14.41 6.04 -10.85
C LYS A 25 -14.14 7.19 -11.80
N SER A 26 -13.93 8.39 -11.25
CA SER A 26 -13.35 9.49 -12.02
C SER A 26 -11.86 9.25 -12.30
N LEU A 27 -11.32 9.81 -13.38
CA LEU A 27 -9.89 9.72 -13.69
C LEU A 27 -9.00 10.23 -12.53
N SER A 28 -9.39 11.34 -11.90
CA SER A 28 -8.66 11.89 -10.76
C SER A 28 -8.65 10.95 -9.56
N GLU A 29 -9.77 10.28 -9.30
CA GLU A 29 -9.89 9.31 -8.21
C GLU A 29 -9.11 8.03 -8.49
N LEU A 30 -9.15 7.52 -9.73
CA LEU A 30 -8.32 6.39 -10.16
C LEU A 30 -6.84 6.71 -9.93
N LEU A 31 -6.36 7.83 -10.48
CA LEU A 31 -4.96 8.24 -10.35
C LEU A 31 -4.55 8.41 -8.88
N LYS A 32 -5.37 9.10 -8.08
CA LYS A 32 -5.07 9.32 -6.66
C LYS A 32 -5.01 8.00 -5.88
N THR A 33 -6.04 7.17 -6.01
CA THR A 33 -6.16 5.94 -5.21
C THR A 33 -5.09 4.93 -5.58
N LYS A 34 -4.83 4.71 -6.87
CA LYS A 34 -3.80 3.76 -7.32
C LYS A 34 -2.40 4.23 -6.96
N THR A 35 -2.11 5.52 -7.12
CA THR A 35 -0.78 6.07 -6.79
C THR A 35 -0.51 5.94 -5.29
N LEU A 36 -1.47 6.33 -4.44
CA LEU A 36 -1.28 6.24 -2.98
C LEU A 36 -1.15 4.80 -2.53
N ALA A 37 -2.05 3.91 -2.97
CA ALA A 37 -1.99 2.49 -2.60
C ALA A 37 -0.65 1.85 -3.01
N SER A 38 -0.18 2.11 -4.24
CA SER A 38 1.11 1.57 -4.70
C SER A 38 2.31 2.11 -3.91
N LEU A 39 2.24 3.35 -3.42
CA LEU A 39 3.30 3.93 -2.59
C LEU A 39 3.25 3.39 -1.16
N GLU A 40 2.05 3.21 -0.61
CA GLU A 40 1.84 2.61 0.71
C GLU A 40 2.31 1.15 0.73
N ASP A 41 1.94 0.34 -0.25
CA ASP A 41 2.40 -1.05 -0.38
C ASP A 41 3.93 -1.15 -0.42
N ALA A 42 4.58 -0.27 -1.19
CA ALA A 42 6.04 -0.24 -1.28
C ALA A 42 6.70 0.21 0.02
N TYR A 43 6.09 1.17 0.72
CA TYR A 43 6.57 1.64 2.01
C TYR A 43 6.41 0.58 3.10
N ASP A 44 5.26 -0.08 3.16
CA ASP A 44 4.98 -1.15 4.12
C ASP A 44 5.93 -2.34 3.95
N ALA A 45 6.22 -2.72 2.70
CA ALA A 45 7.24 -3.73 2.39
C ALA A 45 8.62 -3.32 2.93
N HIS A 46 9.03 -2.08 2.68
CA HIS A 46 10.32 -1.56 3.17
C HIS A 46 10.41 -1.56 4.70
N VAL A 47 9.35 -1.12 5.39
CA VAL A 47 9.30 -1.14 6.86
C VAL A 47 9.33 -2.57 7.39
N GLY A 48 8.63 -3.50 6.73
CA GLY A 48 8.67 -4.93 7.05
C GLY A 48 10.08 -5.51 6.96
N ASP A 49 10.81 -5.21 5.89
CA ASP A 49 12.20 -5.64 5.72
C ASP A 49 13.10 -5.10 6.84
N MET A 50 12.98 -3.81 7.17
CA MET A 50 13.73 -3.20 8.27
C MET A 50 13.42 -3.86 9.63
N ALA A 51 12.16 -4.11 9.92
CA ALA A 51 11.73 -4.77 11.15
C ALA A 51 12.28 -6.19 11.24
N TYR A 52 12.32 -6.91 10.11
CA TYR A 52 12.88 -8.25 10.02
C TYR A 52 14.41 -8.25 10.23
N GLU A 53 15.13 -7.31 9.60
CA GLU A 53 16.57 -7.15 9.80
C GLU A 53 16.91 -6.86 11.28
N GLU A 54 16.13 -6.02 11.95
CA GLU A 54 16.30 -5.75 13.38
C GLU A 54 16.04 -6.99 14.24
N TYR A 55 14.98 -7.74 13.94
CA TYR A 55 14.68 -9.00 14.63
C TYR A 55 15.84 -10.01 14.50
N LEU A 56 16.45 -10.13 13.31
CA LEU A 56 17.57 -11.04 13.07
C LEU A 56 18.82 -10.72 13.91
N LYS A 57 18.99 -9.48 14.39
CA LYS A 57 20.11 -9.12 15.29
C LYS A 57 20.00 -9.81 16.65
N ASN A 58 18.78 -10.08 17.13
CA ASN A 58 18.54 -10.75 18.41
C ASN A 58 17.15 -11.44 18.46
N PRO A 59 16.99 -12.58 17.78
CA PRO A 59 15.70 -13.26 17.72
C PRO A 59 15.32 -13.83 19.09
N LYS A 60 14.12 -13.49 19.56
CA LYS A 60 13.57 -14.01 20.82
C LYS A 60 12.45 -15.00 20.54
N THR A 61 12.60 -16.21 21.07
CA THR A 61 11.51 -17.20 21.06
C THR A 61 10.56 -16.91 22.21
N ARG A 62 9.25 -16.84 21.93
CA ARG A 62 8.19 -16.68 22.92
C ARG A 62 7.10 -17.71 22.68
N PRO A 63 6.44 -18.22 23.73
CA PRO A 63 5.22 -19.02 23.58
C PRO A 63 4.17 -18.27 22.77
N LEU A 64 3.44 -19.00 21.91
CA LEU A 64 2.35 -18.42 21.11
C LEU A 64 1.23 -17.87 22.02
N SER A 65 0.99 -18.50 23.18
CA SER A 65 0.01 -18.03 24.18
C SER A 65 0.27 -16.58 24.60
N ASP A 66 1.53 -16.23 24.86
CA ASP A 66 1.92 -14.91 25.33
C ASP A 66 1.68 -13.85 24.25
N LEU A 67 1.90 -14.20 22.98
CA LEU A 67 1.61 -13.33 21.85
C LEU A 67 0.09 -13.17 21.65
N MET A 68 -0.68 -14.25 21.80
CA MET A 68 -2.14 -14.20 21.66
C MET A 68 -2.78 -13.29 22.70
N THR A 69 -2.33 -13.36 23.95
CA THR A 69 -2.74 -12.43 25.01
C THR A 69 -2.35 -10.99 24.71
N GLU A 70 -1.10 -10.77 24.26
CA GLU A 70 -0.58 -9.44 23.93
C GLU A 70 -1.36 -8.75 22.81
N TYR A 71 -1.73 -9.49 21.76
CA TYR A 71 -2.47 -8.97 20.61
C TYR A 71 -4.00 -9.06 20.75
N GLY A 72 -4.52 -9.58 21.88
CA GLY A 72 -5.96 -9.68 22.13
C GLY A 72 -6.69 -10.63 21.19
N VAL A 73 -6.01 -11.67 20.71
CA VAL A 73 -6.54 -12.69 19.77
C VAL A 73 -6.79 -14.04 20.45
N GLU A 74 -7.10 -14.01 21.74
CA GLU A 74 -7.45 -15.21 22.51
C GLU A 74 -8.72 -15.85 21.93
N THR A 75 -8.68 -17.18 21.76
CA THR A 75 -9.81 -17.99 21.26
C THR A 75 -10.56 -18.64 22.42
#